data_AF-A0A975D535-F1
#
_entry.id   AF-A0A975D535-F1
#
_cell.length_a   1.000
_cell.length_b   1.000
_cell.length_c   1.000
_cell.angle_alpha   90.00
_cell.angle_beta   90.00
_cell.angle_gamma   90.00
#
_symmetry.space_group_name_H-M   'P 1'
#
loop_
_entity.id
_entity.type
_entity.pdbx_description
1 polymer ?
#
loop_
_entity_poly.entity_id
_entity_poly.type
_entity_poly.pdbx_seq_one_letter_code
_entity_poly.pdbx_strand_id
1 'polypeptide(L)'
;MPLHLVTPFDRTDPSEDEQPVSQPVQTLRSRMADGCYILLRGCLFLGSSYLMALGLPLLFFLLLSGGNPDAFFAHVANLGDRFLAADLARRVTFLGQCKFVLIGLATLVVVWRMPRFIRDLDRELSGEKL
;
A
#
# COMPACT_ATOMS: atom_id res chain seq x y z
N MET A 1 -16.87 35.83 -70.30
CA MET A 1 -15.93 35.93 -69.16
C MET A 1 -14.66 35.16 -69.55
N PRO A 2 -13.49 35.80 -69.64
CA PRO A 2 -12.23 35.14 -69.98
C PRO A 2 -11.66 34.40 -68.76
N LEU A 3 -11.07 33.23 -69.02
CA LEU A 3 -10.31 32.40 -68.09
C LEU A 3 -8.86 32.91 -67.94
N HIS A 4 -8.19 32.35 -66.92
CA HIS A 4 -6.76 32.39 -66.60
C HIS A 4 -6.36 33.47 -65.57
N LEU A 5 -5.60 33.18 -64.50
CA LEU A 5 -4.44 32.30 -64.40
C LEU A 5 -4.25 31.89 -62.92
N VAL A 6 -4.17 30.58 -62.66
CA VAL A 6 -3.71 30.02 -61.36
C VAL A 6 -2.20 30.21 -61.29
N THR A 7 -1.70 30.81 -60.21
CA THR A 7 -0.28 30.76 -59.85
C THR A 7 -0.04 29.72 -58.74
N PRO A 8 0.90 28.77 -58.92
CA PRO A 8 1.01 27.55 -58.13
C PRO A 8 1.99 27.65 -56.94
N PHE A 9 1.89 28.67 -56.08
CA PHE A 9 2.95 28.90 -55.08
C PHE A 9 2.54 29.41 -53.68
N ASP A 10 1.27 29.54 -53.33
CA ASP A 10 0.94 30.12 -52.01
C ASP A 10 -0.29 29.53 -51.32
N ARG A 11 -0.28 28.21 -51.16
CA ARG A 11 -0.85 27.63 -49.94
C ARG A 11 -0.04 26.41 -49.55
N THR A 12 1.00 26.69 -48.79
CA THR A 12 1.69 25.71 -47.95
C THR A 12 0.68 25.10 -46.99
N ASP A 13 0.23 23.88 -47.31
CA ASP A 13 -0.13 22.92 -46.27
C ASP A 13 1.14 22.65 -45.46
N PRO A 14 1.19 22.97 -44.16
CA PRO A 14 2.11 22.26 -43.29
C PRO A 14 1.47 20.89 -43.01
N SER A 15 1.88 19.94 -43.84
CA SER A 15 2.22 18.56 -43.48
C SER A 15 1.62 18.05 -42.16
N GLU A 16 0.63 17.16 -42.31
CA GLU A 16 0.65 15.92 -41.56
C GLU A 16 2.05 15.31 -41.70
N ASP A 17 2.95 15.55 -40.73
CA ASP A 17 4.13 14.73 -40.39
C ASP A 17 5.08 15.49 -39.44
N GLU A 18 4.58 15.92 -38.29
CA GLU A 18 5.42 15.99 -37.09
C GLU A 18 4.82 15.07 -36.05
N GLN A 19 5.05 13.76 -36.22
CA GLN A 19 5.16 12.86 -35.08
C GLN A 19 6.42 13.29 -34.30
N PRO A 20 6.32 13.85 -33.08
CA PRO A 20 7.48 13.87 -32.24
C PRO A 20 7.66 12.44 -31.74
N VAL A 21 8.64 11.76 -32.33
CA VAL A 21 9.31 10.58 -31.79
C VAL A 21 9.93 10.99 -30.45
N SER A 22 9.10 11.06 -29.42
CA SER A 22 9.46 11.38 -28.03
C SER A 22 8.61 10.57 -27.05
N GLN A 23 8.15 9.39 -27.48
CA GLN A 23 7.31 8.50 -26.70
C GLN A 23 8.05 7.58 -25.68
N PRO A 24 9.34 7.20 -25.82
CA PRO A 24 9.94 6.21 -24.91
C PRO A 24 10.25 6.78 -23.52
N VAL A 25 10.61 8.06 -23.41
CA VAL A 25 10.99 8.67 -22.12
C VAL A 25 9.76 9.00 -21.27
N GLN A 26 8.66 9.44 -21.89
CA GLN A 26 7.38 9.64 -21.20
C GLN A 26 6.76 8.32 -20.71
N THR A 27 6.91 7.22 -21.47
CA THR A 27 6.42 5.89 -21.08
C THR A 27 7.25 5.27 -19.95
N LEU A 28 8.57 5.49 -19.91
CA LEU A 28 9.40 5.03 -18.79
C LEU A 28 9.11 5.83 -17.51
N ARG A 29 9.00 7.15 -17.61
CA ARG A 29 8.70 8.02 -16.46
C ARG A 29 7.32 7.74 -15.87
N SER A 30 6.31 7.51 -16.71
CA SER A 30 4.97 7.11 -16.25
C SER A 30 5.00 5.73 -15.59
N ARG A 31 5.68 4.73 -16.18
CA ARG A 31 5.85 3.41 -15.54
C ARG A 31 6.57 3.50 -14.18
N MET A 32 7.59 4.35 -14.06
CA MET A 32 8.25 4.59 -12.78
C MET A 32 7.33 5.29 -11.77
N ALA A 33 6.51 6.24 -12.21
CA ALA A 33 5.52 6.90 -11.38
C ALA A 33 4.44 5.92 -10.90
N ASP A 34 3.92 5.06 -11.77
CA ASP A 34 2.95 4.02 -11.44
C ASP A 34 3.56 3.00 -10.47
N GLY A 35 4.81 2.58 -10.71
CA GLY A 35 5.54 1.71 -9.80
C GLY A 35 5.74 2.33 -8.42
N CYS A 36 6.12 3.61 -8.36
CA CYS A 36 6.25 4.37 -7.11
C CYS A 36 4.88 4.45 -6.39
N TYR A 37 3.81 4.71 -7.12
CA TYR A 37 2.45 4.75 -6.59
C TYR A 37 2.03 3.41 -5.98
N ILE A 38 2.22 2.31 -6.71
CA ILE A 38 1.92 0.95 -6.23
C ILE A 38 2.73 0.64 -4.97
N LEU A 39 4.01 1.01 -4.93
CA LEU A 39 4.85 0.80 -3.74
C LEU A 39 4.35 1.61 -2.54
N LEU A 40 4.09 2.90 -2.69
CA LEU A 40 3.54 3.75 -1.63
C LEU A 40 2.22 3.20 -1.11
N ARG A 41 1.30 2.85 -2.02
CA ARG A 41 -0.02 2.34 -1.67
C ARG A 41 0.04 0.95 -1.06
N GLY A 42 0.92 0.09 -1.55
CA GLY A 42 1.23 -1.22 -1.00
C GLY A 42 1.84 -1.14 0.41
N CYS A 43 2.79 -0.23 0.62
CA CYS A 43 3.37 0.05 1.94
C CYS A 43 2.32 0.58 2.92
N LEU A 44 1.41 1.47 2.48
CA LEU A 44 0.33 1.97 3.32
C LEU A 44 -0.67 0.86 3.67
N PHE A 45 -1.00 0.00 2.70
CA PHE A 45 -1.84 -1.18 2.93
C PHE A 45 -1.19 -2.14 3.93
N LEU A 46 0.09 -2.45 3.76
CA LEU A 46 0.82 -3.36 4.63
C LEU A 46 1.00 -2.78 6.03
N GLY A 47 1.37 -1.50 6.13
CA GLY A 47 1.52 -0.78 7.38
C GLY A 47 0.21 -0.70 8.17
N SER A 48 -0.91 -0.36 7.52
CA SER A 48 -2.23 -0.37 8.17
C SER A 48 -2.67 -1.77 8.59
N SER A 49 -2.37 -2.79 7.79
CA SER A 49 -2.66 -4.19 8.14
C SER A 49 -1.83 -4.65 9.35
N TYR A 50 -0.57 -4.23 9.41
CA TYR A 50 0.33 -4.54 10.52
C TYR A 50 -0.10 -3.80 11.81
N LEU A 51 -0.54 -2.55 11.70
CA LEU A 51 -1.13 -1.81 12.81
C LEU A 51 -2.40 -2.47 13.33
N MET A 52 -3.25 -3.02 12.46
CA MET A 52 -4.41 -3.80 12.92
C MET A 52 -3.97 -5.09 13.64
N ALA A 53 -3.00 -5.81 13.09
CA ALA A 53 -2.51 -7.05 13.67
C ALA A 53 -1.82 -6.84 15.03
N LEU A 54 -0.98 -5.81 15.17
CA LEU A 54 -0.35 -5.46 16.44
C LEU A 54 -1.31 -4.75 17.40
N GLY A 55 -2.27 -3.99 16.86
CA GLY A 55 -3.25 -3.27 17.65
C GLY A 55 -4.23 -4.18 18.36
N LEU A 56 -4.59 -5.33 17.78
CA LEU A 56 -5.56 -6.25 18.39
C LEU A 56 -5.11 -6.80 19.75
N PRO A 57 -3.87 -7.30 19.92
CA PRO A 57 -3.34 -7.64 21.25
C PRO A 57 -3.35 -6.45 22.22
N LEU A 58 -2.97 -5.25 21.79
CA LEU A 58 -2.98 -4.07 22.64
C LEU A 58 -4.41 -3.73 23.12
N LEU A 59 -5.38 -3.75 22.20
CA LEU A 59 -6.79 -3.54 22.50
C LEU A 59 -7.34 -4.62 23.43
N PHE A 60 -6.90 -5.87 23.27
CA PHE A 60 -7.29 -6.96 24.16
C PHE A 60 -6.84 -6.70 25.61
N PHE A 61 -5.58 -6.31 25.83
CA PHE A 61 -5.10 -5.92 27.16
C PHE A 61 -5.81 -4.68 27.71
N LEU A 62 -6.10 -3.70 26.84
CA LEU A 62 -6.84 -2.51 27.24
C LEU A 62 -8.29 -2.85 27.66
N LEU A 63 -8.91 -3.81 26.97
CA LEU A 63 -10.25 -4.30 27.31
C LEU A 63 -10.24 -5.07 28.64
N LEU A 64 -9.24 -5.92 28.89
CA LEU A 64 -9.05 -6.59 30.18
C LEU A 64 -8.88 -5.59 31.33
N SER A 65 -8.25 -4.45 31.04
CA SER A 65 -8.06 -3.34 31.97
C SER A 65 -9.33 -2.50 32.22
N GLY A 66 -10.43 -2.77 31.51
CA GLY A 66 -11.64 -1.94 31.56
C GLY A 66 -11.43 -0.53 30.98
N GLY A 67 -10.44 -0.36 30.09
CA GLY A 67 -10.06 0.94 29.51
C GLY A 67 -9.17 1.81 30.40
N ASN A 68 -8.80 1.34 31.61
CA ASN A 68 -7.91 2.09 32.49
C ASN A 68 -6.43 1.93 32.04
N PRO A 69 -5.66 3.02 31.89
CA PRO A 69 -4.27 2.93 31.44
C PRO A 69 -3.34 2.33 32.50
N ASP A 70 -3.54 2.61 33.78
CA ASP A 70 -2.68 2.09 34.86
C ASP A 70 -2.78 0.57 34.97
N ALA A 71 -4.00 0.02 34.95
CA ALA A 71 -4.20 -1.42 34.97
C ALA A 71 -3.71 -2.10 33.67
N PHE A 72 -3.73 -1.41 32.53
CA PHE A 72 -3.18 -1.92 31.27
C PHE A 72 -1.66 -2.10 31.40
N PHE A 73 -0.97 -1.07 31.89
CA PHE A 73 0.46 -1.15 32.12
C PHE A 73 0.82 -2.14 33.22
N ALA A 74 -0.03 -2.33 34.23
CA ALA A 74 0.15 -3.38 35.24
C ALA A 74 0.10 -4.79 34.62
N HIS A 75 -0.83 -5.05 33.69
CA HIS A 75 -0.87 -6.32 32.95
C HIS A 75 0.38 -6.53 32.09
N VAL A 76 0.83 -5.50 31.39
CA VAL A 76 2.05 -5.55 30.56
C VAL A 76 3.29 -5.75 31.42
N ALA A 77 3.41 -5.05 32.55
CA ALA A 77 4.51 -5.20 33.49
C ALA A 77 4.57 -6.61 34.07
N ASN A 78 3.44 -7.15 34.52
CA ASN A 78 3.38 -8.52 35.03
C ASN A 78 3.76 -9.55 33.94
N LEU A 79 3.35 -9.34 32.68
CA LEU A 79 3.78 -10.20 31.58
C LEU A 79 5.31 -10.15 31.37
N GLY A 80 5.88 -8.93 31.39
CA GLY A 80 7.32 -8.70 31.27
C GLY A 80 8.11 -9.38 32.39
N ASP A 81 7.69 -9.19 33.64
CA ASP A 81 8.33 -9.80 34.81
C ASP A 81 8.29 -11.33 34.73
N ARG A 82 7.16 -11.91 34.33
CA ARG A 82 7.03 -13.37 34.17
C ARG A 82 7.87 -13.90 33.02
N PHE A 83 8.00 -13.15 31.93
CA PHE A 83 8.87 -13.51 30.82
C PHE A 83 10.35 -13.44 31.22
N LEU A 84 10.77 -12.40 31.94
CA LEU A 84 12.14 -12.22 32.42
C LEU A 84 12.52 -13.19 33.54
N ALA A 85 11.56 -13.66 34.33
CA ALA A 85 11.78 -14.69 35.34
C ALA A 85 11.81 -16.12 34.77
N ALA A 86 11.29 -16.34 33.56
CA ALA A 86 11.19 -17.67 32.97
C ALA A 86 12.54 -18.20 32.45
N ASP A 87 12.70 -19.52 32.40
CA ASP A 87 13.86 -20.18 31.78
C ASP A 87 13.91 -19.95 30.25
N LEU A 88 15.10 -20.08 29.66
CA LEU A 88 15.32 -19.84 28.23
C LEU A 88 14.37 -20.67 27.33
N ALA A 89 14.17 -21.95 27.65
CA ALA A 89 13.28 -22.82 26.87
C ALA A 89 11.84 -22.27 26.84
N ARG A 90 11.32 -21.81 27.99
CA ARG A 90 9.97 -21.23 28.10
C ARG A 90 9.85 -19.91 27.35
N ARG A 91 10.90 -19.07 27.38
CA ARG A 91 10.94 -17.81 26.61
C ARG A 91 10.89 -18.06 25.12
N VAL A 92 11.67 -19.02 24.61
CA VAL A 92 11.67 -19.38 23.18
C VAL A 92 10.31 -19.95 22.77
N THR A 93 9.71 -20.82 23.58
CA THR A 93 8.35 -21.32 23.33
C THR A 93 7.33 -20.19 23.29
N PHE A 94 7.35 -19.28 24.27
CA PHE A 94 6.46 -18.13 24.31
C PHE A 94 6.62 -17.23 23.07
N LEU A 95 7.85 -16.88 22.69
CA LEU A 95 8.14 -16.13 21.47
C LEU A 95 7.66 -16.85 20.21
N GLY A 96 7.81 -18.18 20.16
CA GLY A 96 7.28 -19.01 19.08
C GLY A 96 5.76 -18.90 18.95
N GLN A 97 5.04 -18.98 20.07
CA GLN A 97 3.58 -18.80 20.10
C GLN A 97 3.18 -17.38 19.71
N CYS A 98 3.85 -16.35 20.24
CA CYS A 98 3.62 -14.96 19.85
C CYS A 98 3.82 -14.75 18.35
N LYS A 99 4.92 -15.27 17.79
CA LYS A 99 5.19 -15.21 16.35
C LYS A 99 4.06 -15.87 15.56
N PHE A 100 3.63 -17.08 15.96
CA PHE A 100 2.57 -17.80 15.27
C PHE A 100 1.25 -17.03 15.28
N VAL A 101 0.84 -16.51 16.44
CA VAL A 101 -0.38 -15.71 16.59
C VAL A 101 -0.31 -14.42 15.76
N LEU A 102 0.79 -13.68 15.85
CA LEU A 102 0.94 -12.40 15.15
C LEU A 102 1.01 -12.56 13.64
N ILE A 103 1.75 -13.57 13.14
CA ILE A 103 1.79 -13.88 11.71
C ILE A 103 0.40 -14.34 11.25
N GLY A 104 -0.25 -15.25 11.98
CA GLY A 104 -1.59 -15.72 11.65
C GLY A 104 -2.60 -14.57 11.55
N LEU A 105 -2.56 -13.65 12.52
CA LEU A 105 -3.42 -12.48 12.54
C LEU A 105 -3.10 -11.51 11.38
N ALA A 106 -1.83 -11.22 11.13
CA ALA A 106 -1.41 -10.37 10.02
C ALA A 106 -1.83 -10.97 8.67
N THR A 107 -1.60 -12.27 8.46
CA THR A 107 -2.03 -12.99 7.25
C THR A 107 -3.54 -12.95 7.10
N LEU A 108 -4.31 -13.17 8.17
CA LEU A 108 -5.77 -13.11 8.13
C LEU A 108 -6.27 -11.73 7.72
N VAL A 109 -5.73 -10.66 8.33
CA VAL A 109 -6.07 -9.27 8.01
C VAL A 109 -5.73 -8.95 6.57
N VAL A 110 -4.54 -9.35 6.11
CA VAL A 110 -4.12 -9.13 4.71
C VAL A 110 -5.05 -9.88 3.76
N VAL A 111 -5.24 -11.19 3.92
CA VAL A 111 -6.11 -12.00 3.03
C VAL A 111 -7.53 -11.43 2.97
N TRP A 112 -8.08 -10.99 4.10
CA TRP A 112 -9.40 -10.38 4.13
C TRP A 112 -9.44 -9.03 3.38
N ARG A 113 -8.41 -8.20 3.49
CA ARG A 113 -8.38 -6.84 2.93
C ARG A 113 -7.88 -6.78 1.49
N MET A 114 -7.08 -7.76 1.07
CA MET A 114 -6.47 -7.87 -0.27
C MET A 114 -7.45 -7.71 -1.44
N PRO A 115 -8.62 -8.38 -1.51
CA PRO A 115 -9.51 -8.27 -2.68
C PRO A 115 -10.00 -6.83 -2.91
N ARG A 116 -10.29 -6.10 -1.82
CA ARG A 116 -10.69 -4.70 -1.91
C ARG A 116 -9.53 -3.83 -2.39
N PHE A 117 -8.34 -4.03 -1.83
CA PHE A 117 -7.14 -3.30 -2.21
C PHE A 117 -6.80 -3.47 -3.70
N ILE A 118 -6.83 -4.70 -4.22
CA ILE A 118 -6.53 -4.99 -5.62
C ILE A 118 -7.53 -4.29 -6.55
N ARG A 119 -8.84 -4.37 -6.24
CA ARG A 119 -9.87 -3.70 -7.03
C ARG A 119 -9.72 -2.18 -7.01
N ASP A 120 -9.43 -1.61 -5.84
CA ASP A 120 -9.23 -0.16 -5.70
C ASP A 120 -7.92 0.29 -6.38
N LEU A 121 -6.91 -0.58 -6.51
CA LEU A 121 -5.65 -0.33 -7.22
C LEU A 121 -5.81 -0.39 -8.73
N ASP A 122 -6.50 -1.41 -9.23
CA ASP A 122 -6.81 -1.58 -10.65
C ASP A 122 -7.57 -0.35 -11.18
N ARG A 123 -8.65 0.05 -10.49
CA ARG A 123 -9.47 1.21 -10.86
C ARG A 123 -8.66 2.50 -11.00
N GLU A 124 -7.75 2.76 -10.05
CA GLU A 124 -6.95 3.99 -10.05
C GLU A 124 -5.86 3.99 -11.14
N LEU A 125 -5.28 2.82 -11.43
CA LEU A 125 -4.29 2.67 -12.50
C LEU A 125 -4.94 2.73 -13.89
N SER A 126 -6.18 2.24 -14.04
CA SER A 126 -6.95 2.36 -15.28
C SER A 126 -7.37 3.80 -15.61
N GLY A 127 -7.10 4.76 -14.71
CA GLY A 127 -7.42 6.18 -14.95
C GLY A 127 -8.91 6.49 -14.89
N GLU A 128 -9.74 5.58 -14.39
CA GLU A 128 -11.17 5.75 -14.21
C GLU A 128 -11.44 6.65 -12.99
N LYS A 129 -11.06 7.92 -13.14
CA LYS A 129 -11.40 8.98 -12.19
C LYS A 129 -12.88 9.30 -12.35
N LEU A 130 -13.62 9.16 -11.25
CA LEU A 130 -14.97 9.70 -11.07
C LEU A 130 -15.07 11.17 -11.49
#